data_AF-A0A6P8TV82-F1
#
_entry.id   AF-A0A6P8TV82-F1
#
_cell.length_a   1.000
_cell.length_b   1.000
_cell.length_c   1.000
_cell.angle_alpha   90.00
_cell.angle_beta   90.00
_cell.angle_gamma   90.00
#
_symmetry.space_group_name_H-M   'P 1'
#
loop_
_entity.id
_entity.type
_entity.pdbx_description
1 polymer ?
#
loop_
_entity_poly.entity_id
_entity_poly.type
_entity_poly.pdbx_seq_one_letter_code
_entity_poly.pdbx_strand_id
1 'polypeptide(L)'
;MRPLSVLLCRRVEGIMAFFNDNGGYSVFEWFLRSPGIIWRCMRRLCRLIVNALIPIRWRSNYESPEEPETNSEVNFPAISSPKDVEQSRGNGPPKRAADYNRDLTPKVRQGFDRSVRESEEVVAQLTEDEDGSEEDGGEFRVDSSDEFYCGYDSTWETEDQEPRCSGTRRPAAKHVSPEARCAVRRGANCTNKFSSFENAAKDMQNYRHDYPSLCKMSSWNESNDQPNLKFHQGLMRSVPDDAFIKDFHNEWYSDYNRLESEHYYIQWLFPLQEPGVNYQARTLTKDEIKAICQSSLALENLLESYKLMLDFYGIELLNEQTGELTRALNWKARFNNLNSHTHNNLRITRILKCLGTLGYPHYQAPLVHFFLEETLVNRELPQIKDSVLSYFVFAVLDKKQRRSLIKFAYLNYDRKDEFVWCPKKIQMMWSRESVSLQKTYL
;
A
#
# COMPACT_ATOMS: atom_id res chain seq x y z
N MET A 1 40.97 26.33 0.64
CA MET A 1 39.55 26.75 0.60
C MET A 1 39.14 26.99 -0.84
N ARG A 2 38.29 26.13 -1.41
CA ARG A 2 37.67 26.31 -2.74
C ARG A 2 36.16 26.51 -2.50
N PRO A 3 35.49 27.46 -3.19
CA PRO A 3 34.22 27.99 -2.71
C PRO A 3 33.04 27.06 -3.06
N LEU A 4 32.13 26.91 -2.10
CA LEU A 4 30.85 26.21 -2.18
C LEU A 4 29.91 26.70 -3.32
N SER A 5 30.27 27.74 -4.06
CA SER A 5 29.40 28.39 -5.05
C SER A 5 29.20 27.57 -6.32
N VAL A 6 30.17 26.76 -6.75
CA VAL A 6 30.09 26.01 -8.02
C VAL A 6 29.16 24.78 -7.93
N LEU A 7 29.07 24.16 -6.76
CA LEU A 7 28.17 23.01 -6.50
C LEU A 7 26.70 23.44 -6.38
N LEU A 8 26.45 24.65 -5.88
CA LEU A 8 25.10 25.21 -5.79
C LEU A 8 24.58 25.63 -7.17
N CYS A 9 25.42 26.28 -8.00
CA CYS A 9 25.06 26.65 -9.37
C CYS A 9 24.75 25.43 -10.24
N ARG A 10 25.54 24.35 -10.17
CA ARG A 10 25.25 23.11 -10.93
C ARG A 10 23.96 22.41 -10.50
N ARG A 11 23.57 22.52 -9.22
CA ARG A 11 22.28 21.99 -8.73
C ARG A 11 21.10 22.82 -9.23
N VAL A 12 21.25 24.15 -9.31
CA VAL A 12 20.19 25.03 -9.81
C VAL A 12 20.05 24.91 -11.34
N GLU A 13 21.15 24.78 -12.08
CA GLU A 13 21.13 24.54 -13.53
C GLU A 13 20.47 23.20 -13.89
N GLY A 14 20.72 22.12 -13.13
CA GLY A 14 20.05 20.84 -13.34
C GLY A 14 18.55 20.87 -13.03
N ILE A 15 18.14 21.66 -12.04
CA ILE A 15 16.72 21.88 -11.70
C ILE A 15 16.04 22.71 -12.80
N MET A 16 16.69 23.76 -13.30
CA MET A 16 16.14 24.62 -14.36
C MET A 16 16.08 23.90 -15.72
N ALA A 17 17.05 23.04 -16.04
CA ALA A 17 17.01 22.20 -17.23
C ALA A 17 15.87 21.17 -17.18
N PHE A 18 15.62 20.57 -16.01
CA PHE A 18 14.50 19.65 -15.78
C PHE A 18 13.12 20.31 -15.95
N PHE A 19 13.00 21.62 -15.64
CA PHE A 19 11.76 22.37 -15.83
C PHE A 19 11.56 22.89 -17.26
N ASN A 20 12.62 23.02 -18.06
CA ASN A 20 12.52 23.47 -19.44
C ASN A 20 12.11 22.34 -20.40
N ASP A 21 12.45 21.08 -20.08
CA ASP A 21 12.07 19.90 -20.88
C ASP A 21 10.66 19.37 -20.56
N ASN A 22 10.10 19.69 -19.40
CA ASN A 22 8.73 19.34 -19.02
C ASN A 22 7.77 20.48 -19.36
N GLY A 23 7.51 20.67 -20.65
CA GLY A 23 6.51 21.60 -21.13
C GLY A 23 5.16 21.37 -20.44
N GLY A 24 4.73 22.31 -19.60
CA GLY A 24 3.32 22.47 -19.22
C GLY A 24 2.96 22.66 -17.74
N TYR A 25 3.90 22.69 -16.79
CA TYR A 25 3.54 22.93 -15.39
C TYR A 25 4.32 24.08 -14.76
N SER A 26 3.60 25.10 -14.30
CA SER A 26 4.16 26.19 -13.52
C SER A 26 4.65 25.65 -12.17
N VAL A 27 5.89 26.01 -11.79
CA VAL A 27 6.50 25.72 -10.49
C VAL A 27 5.53 26.01 -9.34
N PHE A 28 4.69 27.02 -9.49
CA PHE A 28 3.68 27.44 -8.51
C PHE A 28 2.55 26.40 -8.28
N GLU A 29 2.11 25.68 -9.32
CA GLU A 29 1.08 24.63 -9.17
C GLU A 29 1.59 23.39 -8.45
N TRP A 30 2.89 23.07 -8.61
CA TRP A 30 3.54 22.00 -7.86
C TRP A 30 3.69 22.38 -6.37
N PHE A 31 4.02 23.66 -6.09
CA PHE A 31 4.14 24.18 -4.72
C PHE A 31 2.82 24.14 -3.94
N LEU A 32 1.67 24.35 -4.59
CA LEU A 32 0.35 24.34 -3.93
C LEU A 32 -0.18 22.94 -3.62
N ARG A 33 0.37 21.87 -4.23
CA ARG A 33 -0.04 20.48 -3.99
C ARG A 33 0.73 19.76 -2.88
N SER A 34 1.68 20.42 -2.23
CA SER A 34 2.58 19.77 -1.23
C SER A 34 2.67 20.55 0.09
N PRO A 35 1.60 20.61 0.92
CA PRO A 35 1.61 21.35 2.19
C PRO A 35 2.67 20.83 3.19
N GLY A 36 3.08 19.56 3.06
CA GLY A 36 4.15 18.96 3.89
C GLY A 36 5.55 19.53 3.62
N ILE A 37 5.82 20.07 2.41
CA ILE A 37 7.11 20.67 2.07
C ILE A 37 7.22 22.07 2.68
N ILE A 38 6.14 22.86 2.65
CA ILE A 38 6.06 24.17 3.30
C ILE A 38 6.22 24.03 4.81
N TRP A 39 5.56 23.04 5.43
CA TRP A 39 5.73 22.72 6.85
C TRP A 39 7.18 22.34 7.19
N ARG A 40 7.86 21.55 6.34
CA ARG A 40 9.27 21.16 6.53
C ARG A 40 10.23 22.35 6.38
N CYS A 41 9.97 23.27 5.45
CA CYS A 41 10.77 24.48 5.27
C CYS A 41 10.55 25.49 6.41
N MET A 42 9.30 25.73 6.81
CA MET A 42 8.97 26.62 7.92
C MET A 42 9.50 26.09 9.27
N ARG A 43 9.42 24.77 9.52
CA ARG A 43 9.94 24.13 10.75
C ARG A 43 11.47 24.10 10.82
N ARG A 44 12.16 24.19 9.69
CA ARG A 44 13.63 24.39 9.64
C ARG A 44 14.00 25.86 9.87
N LEU A 45 13.24 26.79 9.27
CA LEU A 45 13.44 28.23 9.49
C LEU A 45 13.17 28.65 10.94
N CYS A 46 12.07 28.18 11.54
CA CYS A 46 11.75 28.45 12.95
C CYS A 46 12.78 27.85 13.92
N ARG A 47 13.38 26.68 13.61
CA ARG A 47 14.45 26.10 14.45
C ARG A 47 15.74 26.92 14.42
N LEU A 48 16.07 27.52 13.27
CA LEU A 48 17.23 28.41 13.16
C LEU A 48 17.00 29.74 13.90
N ILE A 49 15.77 30.26 13.88
CA ILE A 49 15.39 31.50 14.57
C ILE A 49 15.34 31.29 16.10
N VAL A 50 14.76 30.18 16.57
CA VAL A 50 14.67 29.86 18.01
C VAL A 50 16.06 29.61 18.62
N ASN A 51 16.97 28.95 17.89
CA ASN A 51 18.35 28.74 18.34
C ASN A 51 19.22 30.01 18.30
N ALA A 52 18.82 31.04 17.55
CA ALA A 52 19.51 32.33 17.49
C ALA A 52 19.04 33.31 18.59
N LEU A 53 17.89 33.06 19.22
CA LEU A 53 17.24 34.00 20.16
C LEU A 53 17.21 33.52 21.62
N ILE A 54 17.69 32.30 21.93
CA ILE A 54 17.73 31.78 23.30
C ILE A 54 19.14 31.22 23.61
N PRO A 55 20.00 31.96 24.32
CA PRO A 55 21.28 31.41 24.79
C PRO A 55 21.05 30.56 26.04
N ILE A 56 21.01 29.23 25.89
CA ILE A 56 21.04 28.31 27.03
C ILE A 56 22.50 28.00 27.36
N ARG A 57 22.97 28.60 28.46
CA ARG A 57 24.29 28.42 29.08
C ARG A 57 24.30 27.11 29.87
N TRP A 58 25.01 26.09 29.39
CA TRP A 58 25.33 24.90 30.20
C TRP A 58 26.69 25.08 30.87
N ARG A 59 26.69 24.97 32.21
CA ARG A 59 27.83 25.08 33.12
C ARG A 59 28.47 23.69 33.26
N SER A 60 29.75 23.58 32.94
CA SER A 60 30.58 22.38 33.12
C SER A 60 31.14 22.36 34.54
N ASN A 61 30.94 21.27 35.28
CA ASN A 61 31.70 20.96 36.49
C ASN A 61 32.17 19.49 36.39
N TYR A 62 33.46 19.30 36.10
CA TYR A 62 34.23 18.12 36.45
C TYR A 62 35.36 18.62 37.35
N GLU A 63 35.45 18.09 38.57
CA GLU A 63 36.64 18.20 39.43
C GLU A 63 37.04 16.80 39.89
N SER A 64 38.32 16.51 39.68
CA SER A 64 39.06 15.28 40.03
C SER A 64 39.32 15.18 41.54
N PRO A 65 39.59 13.98 42.09
CA PRO A 65 40.28 13.84 43.37
C PRO A 65 41.76 13.46 43.18
N GLU A 66 42.65 14.25 43.79
CA GLU A 66 44.05 13.92 44.08
C GLU A 66 44.20 13.25 45.47
N GLU A 67 45.33 12.58 45.64
CA GLU A 67 45.76 11.62 46.68
C GLU A 67 45.85 12.15 48.13
N PRO A 68 46.15 11.25 49.09
CA PRO A 68 47.43 11.45 49.80
C PRO A 68 48.24 10.18 50.07
N GLU A 69 49.57 10.31 50.02
CA GLU A 69 50.56 9.37 50.54
C GLU A 69 50.70 9.44 52.08
N THR A 70 51.04 8.31 52.73
CA THR A 70 52.18 8.17 53.67
C THR A 70 52.29 6.74 54.22
N ASN A 71 53.52 6.22 54.26
CA ASN A 71 53.91 4.86 54.68
C ASN A 71 54.03 4.69 56.21
N SER A 72 53.77 3.49 56.73
CA SER A 72 54.68 2.74 57.62
C SER A 72 54.17 1.32 57.93
N GLU A 73 54.96 0.33 57.51
CA GLU A 73 55.48 -0.79 58.30
C GLU A 73 54.58 -1.54 59.33
N VAL A 74 54.42 -2.87 59.11
CA VAL A 74 54.82 -3.97 60.03
C VAL A 74 53.86 -5.20 59.99
N ASN A 75 54.45 -6.33 59.55
CA ASN A 75 54.30 -7.75 59.89
C ASN A 75 52.95 -8.51 59.85
N PHE A 76 52.97 -9.56 59.01
CA PHE A 76 52.24 -10.83 59.21
C PHE A 76 52.78 -11.62 60.43
N PRO A 77 51.97 -12.51 61.02
CA PRO A 77 52.30 -13.92 60.81
C PRO A 77 51.08 -14.82 60.56
N ALA A 78 51.41 -16.01 60.06
CA ALA A 78 50.54 -17.07 59.57
C ALA A 78 50.04 -18.03 60.68
N ILE A 79 49.22 -18.98 60.23
CA ILE A 79 48.94 -20.32 60.81
C ILE A 79 47.78 -20.40 61.83
N SER A 80 46.66 -21.00 61.40
CA SER A 80 46.23 -22.36 61.81
C SER A 80 44.71 -22.56 61.59
N SER A 81 44.37 -23.64 60.90
CA SER A 81 43.06 -24.29 61.00
C SER A 81 42.90 -24.97 62.36
N PRO A 82 41.67 -25.16 62.82
CA PRO A 82 41.20 -26.53 63.06
C PRO A 82 39.78 -26.80 62.54
N LYS A 83 39.46 -28.09 62.54
CA LYS A 83 38.41 -28.80 61.82
C LYS A 83 37.14 -29.05 62.65
N ASP A 84 36.14 -29.58 61.94
CA ASP A 84 35.00 -30.42 62.35
C ASP A 84 33.81 -29.64 62.99
N VAL A 85 32.53 -29.84 62.64
CA VAL A 85 31.70 -31.06 62.48
C VAL A 85 30.38 -30.70 61.73
N GLU A 86 29.94 -31.60 60.81
CA GLU A 86 28.57 -32.00 60.35
C GLU A 86 27.40 -30.98 60.22
N GLN A 87 26.38 -31.10 59.35
CA GLN A 87 25.93 -32.00 58.27
C GLN A 87 24.55 -31.45 57.83
N SER A 88 24.29 -31.22 56.53
CA SER A 88 22.99 -31.56 55.89
C SER A 88 22.89 -31.13 54.42
N ARG A 89 22.87 -32.14 53.54
CA ARG A 89 21.94 -32.37 52.42
C ARG A 89 21.82 -31.33 51.28
N GLY A 90 22.46 -31.69 50.16
CA GLY A 90 21.74 -31.97 48.90
C GLY A 90 21.58 -30.84 47.89
N ASN A 91 22.58 -30.65 47.02
CA ASN A 91 22.46 -29.86 45.79
C ASN A 91 22.32 -30.78 44.56
N GLY A 92 21.27 -30.57 43.78
CA GLY A 92 21.09 -31.09 42.41
C GLY A 92 20.74 -29.94 41.45
N PRO A 93 21.17 -29.99 40.17
CA PRO A 93 21.08 -28.86 39.24
C PRO A 93 19.67 -28.71 38.62
N PRO A 94 19.31 -27.52 38.09
CA PRO A 94 17.96 -27.30 37.57
C PRO A 94 17.76 -28.00 36.22
N LYS A 95 16.63 -28.72 36.12
CA LYS A 95 16.15 -29.42 34.92
C LYS A 95 15.31 -28.48 34.05
N ARG A 96 15.46 -28.66 32.73
CA ARG A 96 14.46 -28.33 31.70
C ARG A 96 13.11 -28.97 32.05
N ALA A 97 12.02 -28.27 31.75
CA ALA A 97 10.70 -28.87 31.60
C ALA A 97 10.05 -28.35 30.32
N ALA A 98 9.66 -29.30 29.48
CA ALA A 98 8.81 -29.17 28.31
C ALA A 98 7.33 -29.26 28.72
N ASP A 99 6.48 -29.04 27.72
CA ASP A 99 5.08 -29.47 27.60
C ASP A 99 4.05 -28.86 28.55
N TYR A 100 3.11 -28.11 27.96
CA TYR A 100 1.69 -28.31 28.22
C TYR A 100 0.88 -27.94 26.99
N ASN A 101 0.10 -28.90 26.50
CA ASN A 101 -1.02 -28.68 25.60
C ASN A 101 -2.24 -29.36 26.24
N ARG A 102 -3.42 -28.79 25.97
CA ARG A 102 -4.77 -29.33 26.24
C ARG A 102 -5.38 -29.01 27.62
N ASP A 103 -6.18 -27.95 27.65
CA ASP A 103 -7.65 -28.05 27.76
C ASP A 103 -8.24 -26.63 27.70
N LEU A 104 -9.28 -26.45 26.87
CA LEU A 104 -10.44 -25.55 27.02
C LEU A 104 -11.06 -25.23 25.65
N THR A 105 -12.15 -25.91 25.33
CA THR A 105 -13.28 -25.36 24.56
C THR A 105 -14.54 -25.43 25.45
N PRO A 106 -15.66 -24.78 25.13
CA PRO A 106 -15.89 -23.62 24.25
C PRO A 106 -16.72 -22.50 24.93
N LYS A 107 -16.65 -21.27 24.42
CA LYS A 107 -17.81 -20.36 24.43
C LYS A 107 -18.00 -19.76 23.05
N VAL A 108 -18.91 -20.40 22.31
CA VAL A 108 -19.51 -19.94 21.06
C VAL A 108 -20.03 -18.50 21.27
N ARG A 109 -19.40 -17.52 20.62
CA ARG A 109 -19.97 -16.17 20.45
C ARG A 109 -20.68 -16.16 19.11
N GLN A 110 -22.01 -16.22 19.15
CA GLN A 110 -22.94 -16.20 18.00
C GLN A 110 -22.79 -15.01 17.03
N GLY A 111 -21.91 -14.04 17.30
CA GLY A 111 -21.63 -12.91 16.39
C GLY A 111 -20.44 -13.09 15.46
N PHE A 112 -19.54 -14.05 15.72
CA PHE A 112 -18.33 -14.28 14.90
C PHE A 112 -18.59 -15.29 13.76
N ASP A 113 -19.45 -16.27 14.01
CA ASP A 113 -19.82 -17.33 13.06
C ASP A 113 -20.69 -16.79 11.90
N ARG A 114 -21.31 -15.61 12.05
CA ARG A 114 -22.06 -14.97 10.96
C ARG A 114 -21.13 -14.25 9.98
N SER A 115 -20.12 -13.52 10.45
CA SER A 115 -19.20 -12.83 9.54
C SER A 115 -18.31 -13.82 8.79
N VAL A 116 -17.86 -14.89 9.43
CA VAL A 116 -17.08 -15.94 8.75
C VAL A 116 -17.91 -16.63 7.67
N ARG A 117 -19.16 -16.98 7.95
CA ARG A 117 -20.06 -17.55 6.92
C ARG A 117 -20.37 -16.57 5.80
N GLU A 118 -20.58 -15.29 6.11
CA GLU A 118 -20.84 -14.26 5.09
C GLU A 118 -19.59 -14.01 4.23
N SER A 119 -18.39 -14.07 4.79
CA SER A 119 -17.12 -14.00 4.06
C SER A 119 -16.84 -15.27 3.23
N GLU A 120 -17.06 -16.46 3.78
CA GLU A 120 -16.93 -17.75 3.06
C GLU A 120 -17.95 -17.87 1.92
N GLU A 121 -19.21 -17.44 2.14
CA GLU A 121 -20.29 -17.47 1.16
C GLU A 121 -20.09 -16.41 0.07
N VAL A 122 -19.43 -15.28 0.36
CA VAL A 122 -19.07 -14.26 -0.64
C VAL A 122 -17.82 -14.62 -1.42
N VAL A 123 -16.79 -15.21 -0.79
CA VAL A 123 -15.62 -15.74 -1.52
C VAL A 123 -16.03 -16.92 -2.39
N ALA A 124 -16.92 -17.79 -1.88
CA ALA A 124 -17.56 -18.84 -2.67
C ALA A 124 -18.40 -18.25 -3.81
N GLN A 125 -19.20 -17.19 -3.60
CA GLN A 125 -19.92 -16.50 -4.68
C GLN A 125 -18.97 -15.87 -5.71
N LEU A 126 -17.85 -15.29 -5.29
CA LEU A 126 -16.83 -14.77 -6.21
C LEU A 126 -16.20 -15.88 -7.07
N THR A 127 -16.12 -17.11 -6.56
CA THR A 127 -15.61 -18.29 -7.28
C THR A 127 -16.71 -19.09 -8.02
N GLU A 128 -17.98 -19.04 -7.58
CA GLU A 128 -19.11 -19.76 -8.19
C GLU A 128 -19.75 -18.95 -9.32
N ASP A 129 -19.70 -17.61 -9.27
CA ASP A 129 -20.00 -16.75 -10.42
C ASP A 129 -18.99 -16.96 -11.59
N GLU A 130 -17.87 -17.69 -11.38
CA GLU A 130 -16.90 -18.00 -12.43
C GLU A 130 -17.46 -18.96 -13.51
N ASP A 131 -18.42 -19.83 -13.17
CA ASP A 131 -18.89 -20.91 -14.05
C ASP A 131 -20.37 -20.80 -14.46
N GLY A 132 -21.05 -19.72 -14.05
CA GLY A 132 -22.50 -19.74 -13.89
C GLY A 132 -23.39 -18.85 -14.78
N SER A 133 -22.91 -17.86 -15.55
CA SER A 133 -23.81 -17.06 -16.42
C SER A 133 -23.14 -16.03 -17.35
N GLU A 134 -21.97 -16.29 -17.93
CA GLU A 134 -21.35 -15.33 -18.88
C GLU A 134 -21.28 -15.86 -20.32
N GLU A 135 -22.31 -16.58 -20.77
CA GLU A 135 -22.63 -16.59 -22.20
C GLU A 135 -23.39 -15.30 -22.53
N ASP A 136 -22.67 -14.23 -22.90
CA ASP A 136 -23.03 -13.30 -23.99
C ASP A 136 -22.24 -11.98 -23.84
N GLY A 137 -21.37 -11.68 -24.82
CA GLY A 137 -20.74 -10.37 -24.97
C GLY A 137 -21.72 -9.21 -25.22
N GLY A 138 -23.03 -9.50 -25.28
CA GLY A 138 -24.12 -8.55 -25.42
C GLY A 138 -24.57 -7.81 -24.15
N GLU A 139 -24.44 -8.40 -22.95
CA GLU A 139 -25.14 -7.88 -21.76
C GLU A 139 -24.61 -6.53 -21.26
N PHE A 140 -23.29 -6.32 -21.27
CA PHE A 140 -22.66 -5.12 -20.70
C PHE A 140 -22.25 -4.06 -21.73
N ARG A 141 -22.80 -4.08 -22.95
CA ARG A 141 -22.41 -3.12 -23.99
C ARG A 141 -22.88 -1.70 -23.65
N VAL A 142 -21.96 -0.86 -23.19
CA VAL A 142 -22.24 0.54 -22.84
C VAL A 142 -21.89 1.46 -24.01
N ASP A 143 -22.82 2.33 -24.36
CA ASP A 143 -22.60 3.36 -25.38
C ASP A 143 -21.82 4.56 -24.78
N SER A 144 -20.91 5.15 -25.56
CA SER A 144 -20.10 6.30 -25.13
C SER A 144 -20.90 7.56 -24.76
N SER A 145 -22.19 7.63 -25.13
CA SER A 145 -23.12 8.68 -24.70
C SER A 145 -23.70 8.46 -23.30
N ASP A 146 -23.48 7.30 -22.67
CA ASP A 146 -24.04 7.00 -21.34
C ASP A 146 -23.49 7.96 -20.27
N GLU A 147 -24.32 8.19 -19.25
CA GLU A 147 -23.93 8.96 -18.08
C GLU A 147 -22.94 8.14 -17.24
N PHE A 148 -21.90 8.81 -16.72
CA PHE A 148 -20.76 8.19 -16.04
C PHE A 148 -19.95 7.20 -16.91
N TYR A 149 -20.10 7.24 -18.24
CA TYR A 149 -19.18 6.54 -19.13
C TYR A 149 -17.78 7.15 -19.02
N CYS A 150 -16.81 6.36 -18.56
CA CYS A 150 -15.41 6.76 -18.51
C CYS A 150 -14.64 6.14 -19.68
N GLY A 151 -14.10 6.99 -20.56
CA GLY A 151 -13.31 6.54 -21.71
C GLY A 151 -11.95 5.94 -21.36
N TYR A 152 -11.59 5.86 -20.07
CA TYR A 152 -10.40 5.16 -19.58
C TYR A 152 -10.74 3.86 -18.81
N ASP A 153 -12.03 3.56 -18.62
CA ASP A 153 -12.47 2.36 -17.93
C ASP A 153 -12.76 1.22 -18.93
N SER A 154 -11.83 0.28 -19.02
CA SER A 154 -11.95 -0.92 -19.87
C SER A 154 -12.69 -2.10 -19.23
N THR A 155 -13.35 -1.90 -18.08
CA THR A 155 -14.08 -2.96 -17.37
C THR A 155 -15.27 -3.51 -18.16
N TRP A 156 -15.88 -2.67 -19.00
CA TRP A 156 -17.10 -2.97 -19.75
C TRP A 156 -16.85 -3.25 -21.25
N GLU A 157 -15.59 -3.21 -21.68
CA GLU A 157 -15.22 -3.45 -23.08
C GLU A 157 -15.15 -4.96 -23.39
N THR A 158 -15.73 -5.38 -24.51
CA THR A 158 -15.62 -6.75 -25.05
C THR A 158 -14.23 -7.01 -25.64
N GLU A 159 -13.78 -8.26 -25.69
CA GLU A 159 -12.43 -8.62 -26.15
C GLU A 159 -12.10 -8.10 -27.56
N ASP A 160 -13.10 -8.03 -28.46
CA ASP A 160 -12.96 -7.49 -29.82
C ASP A 160 -12.67 -5.98 -29.88
N GLN A 161 -12.81 -5.25 -28.77
CA GLN A 161 -12.62 -3.80 -28.70
C GLN A 161 -11.30 -3.41 -28.04
N GLU A 162 -10.45 -4.34 -27.61
CA GLU A 162 -9.12 -4.00 -27.09
C GLU A 162 -8.27 -3.41 -28.21
N PRO A 163 -7.92 -2.10 -28.16
CA PRO A 163 -7.12 -1.52 -29.22
C PRO A 163 -5.69 -2.04 -29.09
N ARG A 164 -5.23 -2.75 -30.12
CA ARG A 164 -3.82 -3.02 -30.36
C ARG A 164 -3.05 -1.71 -30.24
N CYS A 165 -2.01 -1.71 -29.41
CA CYS A 165 -1.04 -0.63 -29.20
C CYS A 165 -0.82 0.23 -30.46
N SER A 166 -1.53 1.34 -30.55
CA SER A 166 -1.15 2.43 -31.43
C SER A 166 -1.46 3.73 -30.71
N GLY A 167 -0.43 4.56 -30.54
CA GLY A 167 -0.47 5.81 -29.78
C GLY A 167 -1.31 6.90 -30.41
N THR A 168 -2.58 6.63 -30.68
CA THR A 168 -3.57 7.62 -31.07
C THR A 168 -4.37 7.98 -29.82
N ARG A 169 -4.52 9.29 -29.57
CA ARG A 169 -5.53 9.81 -28.66
C ARG A 169 -6.84 9.08 -28.98
N ARG A 170 -7.39 8.30 -28.03
CA ARG A 170 -8.77 7.80 -28.14
C ARG A 170 -9.61 8.97 -28.64
N PRO A 171 -10.38 8.81 -29.74
CA PRO A 171 -11.09 9.94 -30.34
C PRO A 171 -11.90 10.58 -29.23
N ALA A 172 -11.62 11.86 -28.96
CA ALA A 172 -12.43 12.66 -28.06
C ALA A 172 -13.88 12.40 -28.47
N ALA A 173 -14.67 11.84 -27.55
CA ALA A 173 -16.08 11.58 -27.79
C ALA A 173 -16.67 12.85 -28.39
N LYS A 174 -17.02 12.82 -29.69
CA LYS A 174 -17.36 14.01 -30.47
C LYS A 174 -18.67 14.68 -30.02
N HIS A 175 -19.26 14.26 -28.91
CA HIS A 175 -20.48 14.83 -28.37
C HIS A 175 -20.40 14.89 -26.85
N VAL A 176 -20.06 16.08 -26.32
CA VAL A 176 -20.18 16.53 -24.93
C VAL A 176 -19.43 15.64 -23.91
N SER A 177 -18.44 16.21 -23.20
CA SER A 177 -17.74 15.45 -22.15
C SER A 177 -18.76 14.91 -21.13
N PRO A 178 -18.57 13.69 -20.58
CA PRO A 178 -19.45 13.14 -19.56
C PRO A 178 -19.62 14.09 -18.36
N GLU A 179 -18.59 14.88 -18.07
CA GLU A 179 -18.60 15.98 -17.09
C GLU A 179 -19.63 17.06 -17.44
N ALA A 180 -19.67 17.50 -18.71
CA ALA A 180 -20.66 18.46 -19.19
C ALA A 180 -22.07 17.85 -19.22
N ARG A 181 -22.23 16.52 -19.39
CA ARG A 181 -23.54 15.84 -19.28
C ARG A 181 -24.00 15.72 -17.82
N CYS A 182 -23.11 15.41 -16.88
CA CYS A 182 -23.40 15.46 -15.45
C CYS A 182 -23.78 16.89 -15.01
N ALA A 183 -23.05 17.89 -15.50
CA ALA A 183 -23.28 19.31 -15.19
C ALA A 183 -24.65 19.81 -15.65
N VAL A 184 -25.19 19.27 -16.76
CA VAL A 184 -26.50 19.68 -17.31
C VAL A 184 -27.68 19.25 -16.42
N ARG A 185 -27.50 18.26 -15.53
CA ARG A 185 -28.58 17.72 -14.68
C ARG A 185 -28.32 17.73 -13.17
N ARG A 186 -27.06 17.79 -12.73
CA ARG A 186 -26.67 17.58 -11.33
C ARG A 186 -25.55 18.52 -10.90
N GLY A 187 -25.58 18.96 -9.65
CA GLY A 187 -24.73 20.04 -9.12
C GLY A 187 -23.21 19.76 -9.14
N ALA A 188 -22.43 20.80 -8.85
CA ALA A 188 -20.96 20.82 -8.96
C ALA A 188 -20.19 19.71 -8.21
N ASN A 189 -20.79 19.11 -7.17
CA ASN A 189 -20.16 18.01 -6.44
C ASN A 189 -20.07 16.71 -7.27
N CYS A 190 -21.11 16.42 -8.07
CA CYS A 190 -21.11 15.25 -8.96
C CYS A 190 -20.01 15.35 -10.02
N THR A 191 -19.88 16.52 -10.64
CA THR A 191 -18.89 16.76 -11.69
C THR A 191 -17.47 16.61 -11.17
N ASN A 192 -17.20 17.11 -9.96
CA ASN A 192 -15.89 16.98 -9.32
C ASN A 192 -15.56 15.52 -8.98
N LYS A 193 -16.54 14.76 -8.47
CA LYS A 193 -16.38 13.35 -8.11
C LYS A 193 -16.08 12.50 -9.34
N PHE A 194 -16.83 12.69 -10.43
CA PHE A 194 -16.59 11.97 -11.67
C PHE A 194 -15.25 12.35 -12.32
N SER A 195 -14.88 13.64 -12.35
CA SER A 195 -13.57 14.06 -12.89
C SER A 195 -12.40 13.49 -12.07
N SER A 196 -12.55 13.40 -10.74
CA SER A 196 -11.58 12.71 -9.89
C SER A 196 -11.46 11.22 -10.25
N PHE A 197 -12.59 10.54 -10.45
CA PHE A 197 -12.61 9.16 -10.90
C PHE A 197 -11.97 9.00 -12.29
N GLU A 198 -12.27 9.87 -13.25
CA GLU A 198 -11.72 9.79 -14.61
C GLU A 198 -10.18 9.88 -14.62
N ASN A 199 -9.62 10.76 -13.78
CA ASN A 199 -8.17 10.85 -13.61
C ASN A 199 -7.58 9.58 -12.99
N ALA A 200 -8.26 8.98 -12.01
CA ALA A 200 -7.84 7.71 -11.41
C ALA A 200 -7.93 6.56 -12.42
N ALA A 201 -9.02 6.49 -13.19
CA ALA A 201 -9.24 5.49 -14.23
C ALA A 201 -8.15 5.53 -15.30
N LYS A 202 -7.69 6.73 -15.68
CA LYS A 202 -6.57 6.92 -16.61
C LYS A 202 -5.26 6.32 -16.08
N ASP A 203 -4.94 6.54 -14.81
CA ASP A 203 -3.75 5.95 -14.18
C ASP A 203 -3.85 4.42 -14.13
N MET A 204 -5.00 3.90 -13.67
CA MET A 204 -5.23 2.47 -13.59
C MET A 204 -5.24 1.81 -14.98
N GLN A 205 -5.73 2.50 -16.01
CA GLN A 205 -5.65 2.01 -17.39
C GLN A 205 -4.20 1.88 -17.86
N ASN A 206 -3.36 2.89 -17.60
CA ASN A 206 -1.94 2.83 -17.96
C ASN A 206 -1.27 1.61 -17.31
N TYR A 207 -1.56 1.36 -16.03
CA TYR A 207 -1.08 0.19 -15.31
C TYR A 207 -1.57 -1.13 -15.95
N ARG A 208 -2.88 -1.29 -16.18
CA ARG A 208 -3.46 -2.53 -16.73
C ARG A 208 -3.00 -2.86 -18.15
N HIS A 209 -2.50 -1.87 -18.90
CA HIS A 209 -2.00 -2.02 -20.27
C HIS A 209 -0.46 -2.04 -20.34
N ASP A 210 0.21 -2.42 -19.24
CA ASP A 210 1.67 -2.58 -19.18
C ASP A 210 2.44 -1.30 -19.59
N TYR A 211 1.96 -0.15 -19.11
CA TYR A 211 2.63 1.15 -19.23
C TYR A 211 3.12 1.49 -20.66
N PRO A 212 2.22 1.65 -21.64
CA PRO A 212 2.58 1.79 -23.04
C PRO A 212 3.44 3.03 -23.35
N SER A 213 3.39 4.06 -22.50
CA SER A 213 4.23 5.26 -22.60
C SER A 213 5.69 5.01 -22.25
N LEU A 214 6.00 4.03 -21.40
CA LEU A 214 7.38 3.71 -20.98
C LEU A 214 8.14 2.93 -22.05
N CYS A 215 7.45 2.15 -22.89
CA CYS A 215 8.01 1.45 -24.05
C CYS A 215 8.71 2.38 -25.06
N LYS A 216 8.44 3.69 -25.04
CA LYS A 216 9.10 4.68 -25.91
C LYS A 216 10.42 5.22 -25.34
N MET A 217 10.67 5.03 -24.04
CA MET A 217 11.81 5.61 -23.32
C MET A 217 12.93 4.59 -23.07
N SER A 218 12.64 3.29 -23.13
CA SER A 218 13.54 2.18 -22.76
C SER A 218 14.68 1.89 -23.75
N SER A 219 14.86 2.69 -24.81
CA SER A 219 15.95 2.50 -25.78
C SER A 219 17.34 2.92 -25.27
N TRP A 220 17.44 3.47 -24.06
CA TRP A 220 18.70 4.03 -23.54
C TRP A 220 19.04 3.43 -22.16
N ASN A 221 20.09 2.60 -22.14
CA ASN A 221 20.78 2.03 -20.97
C ASN A 221 20.01 1.00 -20.11
N GLU A 222 19.81 -0.19 -20.66
CA GLU A 222 19.56 -1.39 -19.85
C GLU A 222 20.88 -1.88 -19.22
N SER A 223 21.21 -1.33 -18.05
CA SER A 223 22.22 -1.94 -17.19
C SER A 223 21.68 -3.29 -16.70
N ASN A 224 22.38 -4.39 -17.00
CA ASN A 224 22.06 -5.76 -16.55
C ASN A 224 22.23 -5.98 -15.03
N ASP A 225 22.11 -4.92 -14.23
CA ASP A 225 22.35 -4.94 -12.80
C ASP A 225 21.15 -5.49 -12.01
N GLN A 226 19.94 -5.50 -12.60
CA GLN A 226 18.70 -6.09 -12.04
C GLN A 226 18.52 -5.88 -10.51
N PRO A 227 18.55 -4.63 -10.01
CA PRO A 227 18.54 -4.35 -8.58
C PRO A 227 17.27 -4.82 -7.86
N ASN A 228 16.11 -4.78 -8.50
CA ASN A 228 14.86 -5.22 -7.88
C ASN A 228 14.89 -6.73 -7.66
N LEU A 229 15.36 -7.50 -8.64
CA LEU A 229 15.56 -8.95 -8.50
C LEU A 229 16.55 -9.25 -7.37
N LYS A 230 17.72 -8.61 -7.38
CA LYS A 230 18.75 -8.82 -6.34
C LYS A 230 18.22 -8.49 -4.95
N PHE A 231 17.42 -7.44 -4.80
CA PHE A 231 16.79 -7.09 -3.53
C PHE A 231 15.82 -8.20 -3.08
N HIS A 232 14.94 -8.68 -3.96
CA HIS A 232 13.98 -9.75 -3.64
C HIS A 232 14.64 -11.11 -3.40
N GLN A 233 15.84 -11.34 -3.94
CA GLN A 233 16.66 -12.50 -3.62
C GLN A 233 17.46 -12.34 -2.31
N GLY A 234 17.37 -11.19 -1.64
CA GLY A 234 18.13 -10.89 -0.43
C GLY A 234 19.62 -10.60 -0.66
N LEU A 235 20.03 -10.34 -1.91
CA LEU A 235 21.42 -10.09 -2.32
C LEU A 235 21.79 -8.60 -2.31
N MET A 236 20.79 -7.71 -2.26
CA MET A 236 20.99 -6.26 -2.27
C MET A 236 20.23 -5.60 -1.11
N ARG A 237 20.81 -4.51 -0.58
CA ARG A 237 20.19 -3.66 0.44
C ARG A 237 19.34 -2.58 -0.22
N SER A 238 18.24 -2.25 0.43
CA SER A 238 17.45 -1.07 0.09
C SER A 238 18.23 0.20 0.38
N VAL A 239 17.86 1.28 -0.32
CA VAL A 239 18.43 2.61 -0.13
C VAL A 239 17.27 3.60 0.02
N PRO A 240 17.28 4.51 1.01
CA PRO A 240 18.38 4.81 1.94
C PRO A 240 18.41 3.97 3.22
N ASP A 241 17.47 3.04 3.40
CA ASP A 241 17.27 2.33 4.68
C ASP A 241 18.40 1.33 5.03
N ASP A 242 19.27 1.01 4.07
CA ASP A 242 20.42 0.09 4.21
C ASP A 242 20.04 -1.30 4.74
N ALA A 243 18.82 -1.76 4.42
CA ALA A 243 18.23 -3.00 4.95
C ALA A 243 18.03 -4.04 3.85
N PHE A 244 18.33 -5.31 4.14
CA PHE A 244 17.94 -6.43 3.29
C PHE A 244 16.45 -6.72 3.45
N ILE A 245 15.87 -7.42 2.47
CA ILE A 245 14.45 -7.80 2.51
C ILE A 245 14.08 -8.56 3.81
N LYS A 246 14.94 -9.48 4.24
CA LYS A 246 14.79 -10.23 5.50
C LYS A 246 14.80 -9.36 6.76
N ASP A 247 15.47 -8.21 6.74
CA ASP A 247 15.55 -7.33 7.90
C ASP A 247 14.18 -6.67 8.11
N PHE A 248 13.46 -6.35 7.02
CA PHE A 248 12.06 -5.93 7.11
C PHE A 248 11.18 -7.04 7.69
N HIS A 249 11.31 -8.27 7.18
CA HIS A 249 10.47 -9.40 7.62
C HIS A 249 10.70 -9.82 9.07
N ASN A 250 11.92 -9.68 9.59
CA ASN A 250 12.25 -10.13 10.94
C ASN A 250 12.23 -9.00 11.97
N GLU A 251 12.76 -7.83 11.63
CA GLU A 251 12.97 -6.75 12.60
C GLU A 251 11.89 -5.65 12.51
N TRP A 252 11.27 -5.46 11.34
CA TRP A 252 10.24 -4.43 11.17
C TRP A 252 8.82 -5.00 11.29
N TYR A 253 8.67 -6.32 11.28
CA TYR A 253 7.39 -6.97 11.47
C TYR A 253 6.79 -6.57 12.82
N SER A 254 5.55 -6.11 12.79
CA SER A 254 4.85 -5.49 13.92
C SER A 254 5.50 -4.23 14.56
N ASP A 255 6.59 -3.68 14.00
CA ASP A 255 7.10 -2.34 14.35
C ASP A 255 6.33 -1.26 13.57
N TYR A 256 5.09 -1.07 13.97
CA TYR A 256 4.18 -0.18 13.27
C TYR A 256 4.61 1.29 13.27
N ASN A 257 5.32 1.74 14.31
CA ASN A 257 5.77 3.12 14.38
C ASN A 257 6.82 3.39 13.30
N ARG A 258 7.77 2.45 13.14
CA ARG A 258 8.80 2.53 12.12
C ARG A 258 8.21 2.45 10.70
N LEU A 259 7.29 1.52 10.47
CA LEU A 259 6.62 1.37 9.17
C LEU A 259 5.79 2.62 8.81
N GLU A 260 5.18 3.30 9.77
CA GLU A 260 4.47 4.56 9.51
C GLU A 260 5.44 5.72 9.21
N SER A 261 6.53 5.84 9.99
CA SER A 261 7.46 6.97 9.89
C SER A 261 8.37 6.92 8.66
N GLU A 262 8.77 5.72 8.25
CA GLU A 262 9.61 5.54 7.07
C GLU A 262 8.76 5.45 5.80
N HIS A 263 9.24 6.05 4.71
CA HIS A 263 8.46 6.19 3.48
C HIS A 263 9.11 5.52 2.26
N TYR A 264 10.40 5.17 2.33
CA TYR A 264 11.17 4.76 1.17
C TYR A 264 11.17 3.25 0.94
N TYR A 265 11.04 2.46 2.00
CA TYR A 265 11.03 0.99 1.96
C TYR A 265 9.95 0.43 1.03
N ILE A 266 8.79 1.08 0.96
CA ILE A 266 7.62 0.58 0.21
C ILE A 266 7.92 0.41 -1.28
N GLN A 267 8.85 1.21 -1.83
CA GLN A 267 9.22 1.12 -3.24
C GLN A 267 10.17 -0.04 -3.53
N TRP A 268 10.92 -0.48 -2.52
CA TRP A 268 11.78 -1.67 -2.60
C TRP A 268 10.97 -2.94 -2.37
N LEU A 269 10.08 -2.97 -1.38
CA LEU A 269 9.20 -4.11 -1.13
C LEU A 269 8.17 -4.32 -2.25
N PHE A 270 7.68 -3.25 -2.87
CA PHE A 270 6.68 -3.30 -3.94
C PHE A 270 7.11 -2.43 -5.12
N PRO A 271 8.10 -2.89 -5.92
CA PRO A 271 8.59 -2.14 -7.06
C PRO A 271 7.53 -2.09 -8.16
N LEU A 272 7.48 -0.98 -8.90
CA LEU A 272 6.60 -0.76 -10.04
C LEU A 272 7.42 -0.28 -11.24
N GLN A 273 6.86 -0.39 -12.44
CA GLN A 273 7.45 0.18 -13.65
C GLN A 273 7.38 1.72 -13.65
N GLU A 274 6.52 2.32 -12.82
CA GLU A 274 6.43 3.76 -12.63
C GLU A 274 7.39 4.26 -11.52
N PRO A 275 8.01 5.45 -11.70
CA PRO A 275 8.85 6.04 -10.68
C PRO A 275 8.04 6.40 -9.43
N GLY A 276 8.67 6.35 -8.26
CA GLY A 276 8.09 6.83 -7.01
C GLY A 276 8.91 7.94 -6.38
N VAL A 277 8.65 8.24 -5.11
CA VAL A 277 9.27 9.36 -4.38
C VAL A 277 10.74 9.12 -4.00
N ASN A 278 11.14 7.86 -3.89
CA ASN A 278 12.50 7.39 -3.75
C ASN A 278 13.12 7.28 -5.15
N TYR A 279 13.94 8.26 -5.52
CA TYR A 279 14.67 8.26 -6.78
C TYR A 279 15.81 7.23 -6.83
N GLN A 280 16.16 6.63 -5.68
CA GLN A 280 17.22 5.62 -5.57
C GLN A 280 16.67 4.20 -5.78
N ALA A 281 15.37 3.98 -5.56
CA ALA A 281 14.70 2.75 -5.95
C ALA A 281 14.50 2.77 -7.47
N ARG A 282 15.08 1.79 -8.19
CA ARG A 282 14.92 1.72 -9.64
C ARG A 282 13.53 1.20 -9.99
N THR A 283 12.95 1.76 -11.05
CA THR A 283 11.72 1.24 -11.64
C THR A 283 11.93 -0.18 -12.13
N LEU A 284 10.90 -0.99 -11.98
CA LEU A 284 10.89 -2.39 -12.40
C LEU A 284 10.98 -2.49 -13.93
N THR A 285 11.86 -3.34 -14.43
CA THR A 285 11.97 -3.62 -15.88
C THR A 285 11.19 -4.88 -16.27
N LYS A 286 10.90 -5.05 -17.57
CA LYS A 286 10.22 -6.26 -18.08
C LYS A 286 11.04 -7.53 -17.85
N ASP A 287 12.35 -7.43 -17.96
CA ASP A 287 13.26 -8.55 -17.68
C ASP A 287 13.27 -8.89 -16.18
N GLU A 288 13.26 -7.89 -15.30
CA GLU A 288 13.14 -8.11 -13.85
C GLU A 288 11.81 -8.75 -13.48
N ILE A 289 10.69 -8.32 -14.09
CA ILE A 289 9.37 -8.95 -13.90
C ILE A 289 9.46 -10.43 -14.22
N LYS A 290 9.96 -10.77 -15.41
CA LYS A 290 10.10 -12.17 -15.84
C LYS A 290 10.99 -12.96 -14.90
N ALA A 291 12.12 -12.41 -14.49
CA ALA A 291 13.07 -13.09 -13.61
C ALA A 291 12.53 -13.30 -12.19
N ILE A 292 11.81 -12.31 -11.64
CA ILE A 292 11.16 -12.42 -10.31
C ILE A 292 10.07 -13.49 -10.36
N CYS A 293 9.19 -13.47 -11.37
CA CYS A 293 8.13 -14.47 -11.54
C CYS A 293 8.65 -15.90 -11.74
N GLN A 294 9.93 -16.07 -12.11
CA GLN A 294 10.59 -17.37 -12.26
C GLN A 294 11.39 -17.80 -11.02
N SER A 295 11.50 -16.93 -10.00
CA SER A 295 12.29 -17.19 -8.80
C SER A 295 11.37 -17.44 -7.61
N SER A 296 11.28 -18.70 -7.15
CA SER A 296 10.46 -19.07 -5.98
C SER A 296 10.84 -18.26 -4.75
N LEU A 297 12.15 -18.09 -4.49
CA LEU A 297 12.66 -17.29 -3.37
C LEU A 297 12.20 -15.82 -3.45
N ALA A 298 12.23 -15.21 -4.63
CA ALA A 298 11.82 -13.81 -4.80
C ALA A 298 10.31 -13.65 -4.57
N LEU A 299 9.51 -14.61 -5.06
CA LEU A 299 8.06 -14.64 -4.86
C LEU A 299 7.68 -14.90 -3.40
N GLU A 300 8.37 -15.81 -2.71
CA GLU A 300 8.20 -16.08 -1.28
C GLU A 300 8.51 -14.82 -0.45
N ASN A 301 9.62 -14.12 -0.75
CA ASN A 301 9.95 -12.88 -0.07
C ASN A 301 8.95 -11.74 -0.37
N LEU A 302 8.37 -11.70 -1.58
CA LEU A 302 7.29 -10.76 -1.91
C LEU A 302 6.02 -11.08 -1.10
N LEU A 303 5.67 -12.35 -0.94
CA LEU A 303 4.55 -12.79 -0.11
C LEU A 303 4.76 -12.42 1.37
N GLU A 304 5.96 -12.63 1.92
CA GLU A 304 6.28 -12.19 3.29
C GLU A 304 6.20 -10.67 3.44
N SER A 305 6.60 -9.92 2.40
CA SER A 305 6.43 -8.46 2.37
C SER A 305 4.95 -8.06 2.36
N TYR A 306 4.11 -8.82 1.64
CA TYR A 306 2.66 -8.63 1.62
C TYR A 306 2.04 -8.88 3.00
N LYS A 307 2.36 -10.00 3.66
CA LYS A 307 1.92 -10.31 5.02
C LYS A 307 2.34 -9.24 6.03
N LEU A 308 3.58 -8.75 5.94
CA LEU A 308 4.06 -7.63 6.76
C LEU A 308 3.18 -6.39 6.60
N MET A 309 2.82 -6.04 5.37
CA MET A 309 1.97 -4.87 5.13
C MET A 309 0.51 -5.11 5.54
N LEU A 310 -0.01 -6.34 5.42
CA LEU A 310 -1.33 -6.69 5.95
C LEU A 310 -1.38 -6.52 7.47
N ASP A 311 -0.40 -7.05 8.20
CA ASP A 311 -0.29 -6.85 9.66
C ASP A 311 -0.24 -5.36 10.02
N PHE A 312 0.57 -4.59 9.27
CA PHE A 312 0.61 -3.14 9.42
C PHE A 312 -0.75 -2.47 9.17
N TYR A 313 -1.62 -3.01 8.34
CA TYR A 313 -2.97 -2.49 8.13
C TYR A 313 -4.02 -3.06 9.09
N GLY A 314 -3.64 -4.00 9.96
CA GLY A 314 -4.57 -4.69 10.87
C GLY A 314 -5.38 -5.77 10.18
N ILE A 315 -4.79 -6.40 9.16
CA ILE A 315 -5.38 -7.43 8.32
C ILE A 315 -4.50 -8.68 8.44
N GLU A 316 -5.10 -9.86 8.39
CA GLU A 316 -4.40 -11.14 8.42
C GLU A 316 -4.79 -11.96 7.18
N LEU A 317 -3.80 -12.60 6.56
CA LEU A 317 -4.00 -13.53 5.44
C LEU A 317 -4.33 -14.90 6.01
N LEU A 318 -5.58 -15.33 5.88
CA LEU A 318 -6.07 -16.60 6.42
C LEU A 318 -5.70 -17.77 5.51
N ASN A 319 -5.75 -17.54 4.19
CA ASN A 319 -5.50 -18.56 3.19
C ASN A 319 -4.61 -18.02 2.07
N GLU A 320 -3.40 -18.57 1.95
CA GLU A 320 -2.44 -18.16 0.93
C GLU A 320 -2.81 -18.62 -0.49
N GLN A 321 -3.65 -19.65 -0.64
CA GLN A 321 -4.07 -20.13 -1.96
C GLN A 321 -5.20 -19.26 -2.53
N THR A 322 -6.18 -18.90 -1.71
CA THR A 322 -7.35 -18.11 -2.16
C THR A 322 -7.14 -16.61 -2.01
N GLY A 323 -6.22 -16.19 -1.13
CA GLY A 323 -6.06 -14.78 -0.76
C GLY A 323 -7.05 -14.31 0.30
N GLU A 324 -7.77 -15.21 0.97
CA GLU A 324 -8.78 -14.88 1.98
C GLU A 324 -8.18 -14.08 3.14
N LEU A 325 -8.87 -13.01 3.53
CA LEU A 325 -8.41 -12.07 4.54
C LEU A 325 -9.39 -11.97 5.71
N THR A 326 -8.85 -11.70 6.89
CA THR A 326 -9.64 -11.37 8.07
C THR A 326 -9.04 -10.19 8.83
N ARG A 327 -9.79 -9.62 9.78
CA ARG A 327 -9.28 -8.57 10.66
C ARG A 327 -8.29 -9.18 11.66
N ALA A 328 -7.09 -8.60 11.75
CA ALA A 328 -6.11 -9.00 12.76
C ALA A 328 -6.59 -8.63 14.17
N LEU A 329 -6.00 -9.24 15.22
CA LEU A 329 -6.39 -9.01 16.62
C LEU A 329 -6.36 -7.52 17.03
N ASN A 330 -5.43 -6.74 16.47
CA ASN A 330 -5.21 -5.33 16.77
C ASN A 330 -5.86 -4.38 15.75
N TRP A 331 -6.77 -4.87 14.89
CA TRP A 331 -7.33 -4.13 13.76
C TRP A 331 -7.81 -2.72 14.12
N LYS A 332 -8.45 -2.53 15.27
CA LYS A 332 -8.97 -1.21 15.70
C LYS A 332 -7.89 -0.14 15.75
N ALA A 333 -6.73 -0.48 16.33
CA ALA A 333 -5.62 0.47 16.42
C ALA A 333 -5.03 0.78 15.04
N ARG A 334 -4.94 -0.25 14.17
CA ARG A 334 -4.39 -0.12 12.82
C ARG A 334 -5.32 0.63 11.88
N PHE A 335 -6.64 0.41 11.96
CA PHE A 335 -7.66 1.13 11.20
C PHE A 335 -7.72 2.61 11.61
N ASN A 336 -7.58 2.91 12.90
CA ASN A 336 -7.43 4.30 13.36
C ASN A 336 -6.20 4.97 12.75
N ASN A 337 -5.08 4.25 12.65
CA ASN A 337 -3.88 4.74 11.99
C ASN A 337 -4.11 4.96 10.49
N LEU A 338 -4.72 4.02 9.77
CA LEU A 338 -5.08 4.16 8.37
C LEU A 338 -5.99 5.37 8.10
N ASN A 339 -7.04 5.55 8.91
CA ASN A 339 -7.92 6.72 8.80
C ASN A 339 -7.19 8.04 9.06
N SER A 340 -6.14 8.03 9.88
CA SER A 340 -5.38 9.24 10.22
C SER A 340 -4.28 9.57 9.20
N HIS A 341 -3.89 8.61 8.34
CA HIS A 341 -2.71 8.71 7.48
C HIS A 341 -3.03 8.30 6.04
N THR A 342 -3.66 9.22 5.31
CA THR A 342 -4.15 8.99 3.93
C THR A 342 -3.07 8.66 2.90
N HIS A 343 -1.79 8.90 3.19
CA HIS A 343 -0.70 8.47 2.31
C HIS A 343 -0.59 6.95 2.20
N ASN A 344 -1.13 6.19 3.17
CA ASN A 344 -1.25 4.75 3.09
C ASN A 344 -2.14 4.29 1.93
N ASN A 345 -3.07 5.13 1.46
CA ASN A 345 -3.85 4.83 0.25
C ASN A 345 -2.94 4.67 -0.97
N LEU A 346 -1.90 5.50 -1.11
CA LEU A 346 -0.91 5.37 -2.19
C LEU A 346 -0.04 4.12 -2.03
N ARG A 347 0.28 3.73 -0.79
CA ARG A 347 1.01 2.48 -0.50
C ARG A 347 0.18 1.25 -0.86
N ILE A 348 -1.10 1.23 -0.52
CA ILE A 348 -2.02 0.14 -0.88
C ILE A 348 -2.20 0.04 -2.40
N THR A 349 -2.40 1.16 -3.11
CA THR A 349 -2.44 1.14 -4.58
C THR A 349 -1.15 0.56 -5.17
N ARG A 350 0.01 0.91 -4.60
CA ARG A 350 1.31 0.35 -5.03
C ARG A 350 1.38 -1.15 -4.82
N ILE A 351 0.95 -1.65 -3.65
CA ILE A 351 0.89 -3.07 -3.34
C ILE A 351 -0.01 -3.79 -4.34
N LEU A 352 -1.23 -3.30 -4.56
CA LEU A 352 -2.18 -3.89 -5.52
C LEU A 352 -1.59 -3.97 -6.93
N LYS A 353 -0.99 -2.89 -7.43
CA LYS A 353 -0.34 -2.89 -8.74
C LYS A 353 0.79 -3.93 -8.81
N CYS A 354 1.65 -3.96 -7.79
CA CYS A 354 2.79 -4.86 -7.71
C CYS A 354 2.36 -6.33 -7.67
N LEU A 355 1.36 -6.69 -6.87
CA LEU A 355 0.81 -8.04 -6.78
C LEU A 355 0.32 -8.54 -8.15
N GLY A 356 -0.43 -7.72 -8.88
CA GLY A 356 -0.87 -8.07 -10.23
C GLY A 356 0.28 -8.24 -11.23
N THR A 357 1.34 -7.45 -11.11
CA THR A 357 2.51 -7.51 -12.01
C THR A 357 3.46 -8.68 -11.71
N LEU A 358 3.67 -9.01 -10.43
CA LEU A 358 4.71 -9.94 -9.97
C LEU A 358 4.17 -11.33 -9.60
N GLY A 359 3.02 -11.74 -10.13
CA GLY A 359 2.56 -13.13 -10.04
C GLY A 359 1.57 -13.47 -8.93
N TYR A 360 1.02 -12.48 -8.23
CA TYR A 360 -0.05 -12.64 -7.23
C TYR A 360 -1.37 -11.91 -7.60
N PRO A 361 -1.88 -12.00 -8.84
CA PRO A 361 -3.12 -11.31 -9.21
C PRO A 361 -4.34 -11.79 -8.40
N HIS A 362 -4.34 -13.04 -7.95
CA HIS A 362 -5.41 -13.63 -7.13
C HIS A 362 -5.58 -12.96 -5.76
N TYR A 363 -4.58 -12.23 -5.25
CA TYR A 363 -4.73 -11.45 -4.02
C TYR A 363 -5.37 -10.08 -4.21
N GLN A 364 -5.49 -9.59 -5.45
CA GLN A 364 -6.01 -8.25 -5.69
C GLN A 364 -7.49 -8.15 -5.30
N ALA A 365 -8.34 -9.03 -5.83
CA ALA A 365 -9.78 -8.96 -5.57
C ALA A 365 -10.16 -9.19 -4.10
N PRO A 366 -9.63 -10.20 -3.38
CA PRO A 366 -9.89 -10.37 -1.94
C PRO A 366 -9.49 -9.14 -1.11
N LEU A 367 -8.34 -8.53 -1.39
CA LEU A 367 -7.90 -7.32 -0.69
C LEU A 367 -8.82 -6.13 -0.95
N VAL A 368 -9.24 -5.94 -2.20
CA VAL A 368 -10.18 -4.87 -2.53
C VAL A 368 -11.54 -5.11 -1.91
N HIS A 369 -12.04 -6.36 -1.94
CA HIS A 369 -13.30 -6.74 -1.32
C HIS A 369 -13.29 -6.43 0.17
N PHE A 370 -12.23 -6.82 0.89
CA PHE A 370 -12.04 -6.51 2.30
C PHE A 370 -12.18 -5.00 2.56
N PHE A 371 -11.49 -4.15 1.77
CA PHE A 371 -11.63 -2.70 1.92
C PHE A 371 -13.02 -2.17 1.55
N LEU A 372 -13.70 -2.74 0.56
CA LEU A 372 -15.09 -2.36 0.23
C LEU A 372 -16.04 -2.69 1.38
N GLU A 373 -15.91 -3.87 1.98
CA GLU A 373 -16.70 -4.27 3.14
C GLU A 373 -16.46 -3.34 4.33
N GLU A 374 -15.18 -3.05 4.64
CA GLU A 374 -14.80 -2.17 5.75
C GLU A 374 -15.22 -0.71 5.55
N THR A 375 -15.36 -0.25 4.30
CA THR A 375 -15.73 1.13 3.99
C THR A 375 -17.24 1.32 3.83
N LEU A 376 -17.94 0.37 3.21
CA LEU A 376 -19.34 0.51 2.81
C LEU A 376 -20.31 -0.18 3.79
N VAL A 377 -19.95 -1.38 4.26
CA VAL A 377 -20.80 -2.20 5.14
C VAL A 377 -20.50 -1.86 6.60
N ASN A 378 -19.26 -2.08 7.03
CA ASN A 378 -18.85 -1.91 8.43
C ASN A 378 -18.59 -0.44 8.79
N ARG A 379 -18.28 0.40 7.80
CA ARG A 379 -18.04 1.86 7.95
C ARG A 379 -16.91 2.22 8.92
N GLU A 380 -15.92 1.35 9.05
CA GLU A 380 -14.76 1.54 9.92
C GLU A 380 -13.62 2.32 9.24
N LEU A 381 -13.60 2.37 7.90
CA LEU A 381 -12.52 3.00 7.12
C LEU A 381 -12.97 4.19 6.22
N PRO A 382 -13.75 5.16 6.72
CA PRO A 382 -14.34 6.21 5.87
C PRO A 382 -13.31 7.04 5.08
N GLN A 383 -12.08 7.19 5.57
CA GLN A 383 -11.02 7.99 4.91
C GLN A 383 -10.35 7.26 3.74
N ILE A 384 -10.62 5.96 3.58
CA ILE A 384 -10.10 5.14 2.48
C ILE A 384 -11.12 5.05 1.34
N LYS A 385 -12.42 5.22 1.65
CA LYS A 385 -13.57 4.99 0.74
C LYS A 385 -13.35 5.48 -0.70
N ASP A 386 -12.92 6.74 -0.88
CA ASP A 386 -12.71 7.31 -2.22
C ASP A 386 -11.57 6.63 -2.98
N SER A 387 -10.52 6.21 -2.27
CA SER A 387 -9.38 5.47 -2.86
C SER A 387 -9.78 4.04 -3.22
N VAL A 388 -10.60 3.38 -2.40
CA VAL A 388 -11.11 2.04 -2.72
C VAL A 388 -11.90 2.08 -4.03
N LEU A 389 -12.84 3.01 -4.12
CA LEU A 389 -13.75 3.11 -5.26
C LEU A 389 -13.08 3.64 -6.52
N SER A 390 -12.12 4.57 -6.41
CA SER A 390 -11.51 5.22 -7.58
C SER A 390 -10.23 4.53 -8.07
N TYR A 391 -9.48 3.88 -7.17
CA TYR A 391 -8.18 3.28 -7.49
C TYR A 391 -8.17 1.78 -7.24
N PHE A 392 -8.53 1.32 -6.04
CA PHE A 392 -8.25 -0.07 -5.64
C PHE A 392 -9.02 -1.07 -6.51
N VAL A 393 -10.32 -0.85 -6.70
CA VAL A 393 -11.17 -1.65 -7.61
C VAL A 393 -10.58 -1.70 -9.01
N PHE A 394 -10.10 -0.57 -9.52
CA PHE A 394 -9.56 -0.47 -10.87
C PHE A 394 -8.11 -0.98 -10.99
N ALA A 395 -7.42 -1.26 -9.88
CA ALA A 395 -6.12 -1.92 -9.88
C ALA A 395 -6.22 -3.44 -10.11
N VAL A 396 -7.38 -4.06 -9.88
CA VAL A 396 -7.60 -5.49 -10.16
C VAL A 396 -7.48 -5.73 -11.66
N LEU A 397 -6.63 -6.67 -12.08
CA LEU A 397 -6.38 -6.95 -13.50
C LEU A 397 -7.59 -7.63 -14.16
N ASP A 398 -8.14 -8.65 -13.50
CA ASP A 398 -9.25 -9.44 -14.03
C ASP A 398 -10.52 -8.60 -14.18
N LYS A 399 -11.13 -8.65 -15.38
CA LYS A 399 -12.30 -7.84 -15.70
C LYS A 399 -13.55 -8.32 -14.95
N LYS A 400 -13.74 -9.63 -14.79
CA LYS A 400 -14.93 -10.21 -14.15
C LYS A 400 -14.94 -9.87 -12.66
N GLN A 401 -13.81 -10.07 -11.99
CA GLN A 401 -13.62 -9.69 -10.58
C GLN A 401 -13.85 -8.18 -10.39
N ARG A 402 -13.34 -7.32 -11.29
CA ARG A 402 -13.66 -5.89 -11.23
C ARG A 402 -15.15 -5.60 -11.30
N ARG A 403 -15.88 -6.22 -12.24
CA ARG A 403 -17.34 -6.04 -12.37
C ARG A 403 -18.06 -6.46 -11.09
N SER A 404 -17.70 -7.61 -10.52
CA SER A 404 -18.28 -8.10 -9.27
C SER A 404 -18.03 -7.12 -8.11
N LEU A 405 -16.79 -6.63 -7.96
CA LEU A 405 -16.45 -5.61 -6.95
C LEU A 405 -17.22 -4.30 -7.13
N ILE A 406 -17.41 -3.83 -8.37
CA ILE A 406 -18.21 -2.62 -8.65
C ILE A 406 -19.69 -2.87 -8.34
N LYS A 407 -20.23 -4.06 -8.67
CA LYS A 407 -21.61 -4.45 -8.35
C LYS A 407 -21.80 -4.48 -6.83
N PHE A 408 -20.90 -5.12 -6.09
CA PHE A 408 -20.88 -5.12 -4.63
C PHE A 408 -20.85 -3.69 -4.07
N ALA A 409 -19.95 -2.85 -4.59
CA ALA A 409 -19.83 -1.46 -4.17
C ALA A 409 -21.11 -0.67 -4.41
N TYR A 410 -21.76 -0.86 -5.57
CA TYR A 410 -23.02 -0.21 -5.92
C TYR A 410 -24.17 -0.61 -4.98
N LEU A 411 -24.31 -1.91 -4.71
CA LEU A 411 -25.39 -2.44 -3.85
C LEU A 411 -25.27 -1.97 -2.39
N ASN A 412 -24.05 -1.77 -1.91
CA ASN A 412 -23.74 -1.31 -0.55
C ASN A 412 -23.51 0.20 -0.44
N TYR A 413 -23.64 0.96 -1.54
CA TYR A 413 -23.46 2.41 -1.52
C TYR A 413 -24.66 3.14 -0.92
N ASP A 414 -24.44 4.34 -0.37
CA ASP A 414 -25.54 5.20 0.07
C ASP A 414 -26.37 5.66 -1.14
N ARG A 415 -27.64 5.25 -1.19
CA ARG A 415 -28.59 5.59 -2.27
C ARG A 415 -28.85 7.09 -2.40
N LYS A 416 -28.54 7.88 -1.37
CA LYS A 416 -28.66 9.35 -1.40
C LYS A 416 -27.47 10.02 -2.10
N ASP A 417 -26.33 9.34 -2.18
CA ASP A 417 -25.13 9.83 -2.85
C ASP A 417 -25.01 9.19 -4.23
N GLU A 418 -24.39 9.93 -5.15
CA GLU A 418 -24.28 9.52 -6.53
C GLU A 418 -23.12 8.54 -6.74
N PHE A 419 -23.43 7.41 -7.36
CA PHE A 419 -22.45 6.40 -7.74
C PHE A 419 -21.89 6.72 -9.13
N VAL A 420 -20.63 7.14 -9.20
CA VAL A 420 -19.99 7.64 -10.43
C VAL A 420 -19.00 6.66 -11.07
N TRP A 421 -18.71 5.54 -10.41
CA TRP A 421 -17.68 4.57 -10.81
C TRP A 421 -18.19 3.47 -11.75
N CYS A 422 -19.39 3.64 -12.29
CA CYS A 422 -20.01 2.71 -13.22
C CYS A 422 -20.98 3.45 -14.13
N PRO A 423 -21.07 3.12 -15.43
CA PRO A 423 -22.05 3.70 -16.33
C PRO A 423 -23.49 3.52 -15.84
N LYS A 424 -24.34 4.51 -16.10
CA LYS A 424 -25.70 4.57 -15.55
C LYS A 424 -26.60 3.44 -16.07
N LYS A 425 -26.45 3.01 -17.31
CA LYS A 425 -27.23 1.88 -17.86
C LYS A 425 -27.02 0.59 -17.06
N ILE A 426 -25.78 0.31 -16.68
CA ILE A 426 -25.44 -0.86 -15.87
C ILE A 426 -26.06 -0.73 -14.46
N GLN A 427 -25.98 0.45 -13.85
CA GLN A 427 -26.65 0.69 -12.57
C GLN A 427 -28.17 0.41 -12.64
N MET A 428 -28.81 0.78 -13.76
CA MET A 428 -30.24 0.51 -13.98
C MET A 428 -30.53 -0.98 -14.15
N MET A 429 -29.64 -1.75 -14.77
CA MET A 429 -29.78 -3.21 -14.91
C MET A 429 -29.77 -3.89 -13.53
N TRP A 430 -28.74 -3.61 -12.72
CA TRP A 430 -28.64 -4.17 -11.37
C TRP A 430 -29.80 -3.74 -10.46
N SER A 431 -30.28 -2.50 -10.61
CA SER A 431 -31.49 -2.05 -9.90
C SER A 431 -32.71 -2.90 -10.27
N ARG A 432 -32.88 -3.27 -11.55
CA ARG A 432 -34.01 -4.11 -11.99
C ARG A 432 -33.89 -5.54 -11.48
N GLU A 433 -32.69 -6.14 -11.57
CA GLU A 433 -32.40 -7.48 -11.03
C GLU A 433 -32.75 -7.58 -9.54
N SER A 434 -32.32 -6.59 -8.74
CA SER A 434 -32.59 -6.57 -7.30
C SER A 434 -34.09 -6.50 -6.99
N VAL A 435 -34.86 -5.74 -7.77
CA VAL A 435 -36.32 -5.63 -7.61
C VAL A 435 -37.03 -6.89 -8.07
N SER A 436 -36.57 -7.56 -9.13
CA SER A 436 -37.14 -8.83 -9.57
C SER A 436 -36.91 -9.92 -8.53
N LEU A 437 -35.72 -10.03 -7.94
CA LEU A 437 -35.43 -11.01 -6.89
C LEU A 437 -36.34 -10.79 -5.69
N GLN A 438 -36.53 -9.55 -5.23
CA GLN A 438 -37.43 -9.24 -4.11
C GLN A 438 -38.90 -9.60 -4.38
N LYS A 439 -39.35 -9.59 -5.64
CA LYS A 439 -40.72 -9.98 -6.01
C LYS A 439 -40.93 -11.48 -6.14
N THR A 440 -39.87 -12.25 -6.39
CA THR A 440 -39.96 -13.72 -6.50
C THR A 440 -40.00 -14.40 -5.13
N TYR A 441 -39.55 -13.71 -4.07
CA TYR A 441 -39.58 -14.19 -2.68
C TYR A 441 -40.78 -13.68 -1.85
N LEU A 442 -41.72 -12.98 -2.48
CA LEU A 442 -43.01 -12.57 -1.92
C LEU A 442 -44.13 -13.32 -2.62
#